data_AF-A0A7R9ZU77-F1
#
_entry.id   AF-A0A7R9ZU77-F1
#
_cell.length_a   1.000
_cell.length_b   1.000
_cell.length_c   1.000
_cell.angle_alpha   90.00
_cell.angle_beta   90.00
_cell.angle_gamma   90.00
#
_symmetry.space_group_name_H-M   'P 1'
#
loop_
_entity.id
_entity.type
_entity.pdbx_description
1 polymer ?
#
loop_
_entity_poly.entity_id
_entity_poly.type
_entity_poly.pdbx_seq_one_letter_code
_entity_poly.pdbx_strand_id
1 'polypeptide(L)'
;IAGDGLEPHPAIGRARWMPVGRSNHQADIMREAVENQTPDCIIVDEISSKDEVGAAKTIAQRGVSLIATVHGTTLPEVLHCKDRGDLVGGCSTVTLSGAQAERRKDKRKQVLKRGKEPIFNAAIELHSRNRWIYHPSIKEAVDAYLDYETCDAQQFEPGRAIACKSIPADGCFEYS
;
A
#
# COMPACT_ATOMS: atom_id res chain seq x y z
N ILE A 1 -0.22 -18.70 0.04
CA ILE A 1 0.83 -18.83 1.11
C ILE A 1 0.85 -20.21 1.80
N ALA A 2 -0.23 -20.67 2.46
CA ALA A 2 -0.23 -21.94 3.22
C ALA A 2 -0.80 -23.15 2.46
N GLY A 3 -1.31 -22.94 1.23
CA GLY A 3 -2.00 -23.94 0.42
C GLY A 3 -3.48 -24.10 0.79
N ASP A 4 -4.21 -24.90 0.00
CA ASP A 4 -5.65 -25.18 0.16
C ASP A 4 -5.91 -26.57 0.77
N GLY A 5 -4.87 -27.19 1.35
CA GLY A 5 -4.95 -28.51 1.98
C GLY A 5 -5.72 -28.49 3.30
N LEU A 6 -5.85 -29.65 3.95
CA LEU A 6 -6.41 -29.76 5.31
C LEU A 6 -5.39 -29.41 6.40
N GLU A 7 -4.10 -29.41 6.05
CA GLU A 7 -2.99 -29.04 6.92
C GLU A 7 -2.17 -27.92 6.27
N PRO A 8 -1.63 -26.98 7.06
CA PRO A 8 -0.83 -25.89 6.52
C PRO A 8 0.51 -26.38 5.98
N HIS A 9 0.96 -25.77 4.89
CA HIS A 9 2.28 -26.05 4.33
C HIS A 9 3.41 -25.80 5.36
N PRO A 10 4.40 -26.71 5.52
CA PRO A 10 5.47 -26.59 6.53
C PRO A 10 6.26 -25.27 6.48
N ALA A 11 6.30 -24.62 5.32
CA ALA A 11 6.98 -23.33 5.12
C ALA A 11 6.45 -22.19 6.01
N ILE A 12 5.23 -22.27 6.56
CA ILE A 12 4.72 -21.25 7.49
C ILE A 12 5.26 -21.41 8.92
N GLY A 13 5.97 -22.51 9.21
CA GLY A 13 6.58 -22.78 10.50
C GLY A 13 5.55 -22.79 11.65
N ARG A 14 5.71 -21.86 12.60
CA ARG A 14 4.85 -21.74 13.78
C ARG A 14 3.72 -20.73 13.61
N ALA A 15 3.57 -20.12 12.42
CA ALA A 15 2.50 -19.17 12.18
C ALA A 15 1.15 -19.87 12.30
N ARG A 16 0.16 -19.17 12.87
CA ARG A 16 -1.22 -19.65 12.88
C ARG A 16 -1.81 -19.50 11.48
N TRP A 17 -2.31 -20.59 10.94
CA TRP A 17 -3.02 -20.59 9.67
C TRP A 17 -4.53 -20.43 9.91
N MET A 18 -5.14 -19.48 9.19
CA MET A 18 -6.57 -19.23 9.21
C MET A 18 -7.11 -19.38 7.77
N PRO A 19 -7.63 -20.57 7.40
CA PRO A 19 -8.16 -20.80 6.06
C PRO A 19 -9.43 -19.99 5.82
N VAL A 20 -9.49 -19.31 4.67
CA VAL A 20 -10.63 -18.48 4.28
C VAL A 20 -11.79 -19.32 3.73
N GLY A 21 -11.48 -20.41 3.00
CA GLY A 21 -12.45 -21.31 2.38
C GLY A 21 -13.18 -20.73 1.17
N ARG A 22 -13.79 -19.54 1.30
CA ARG A 22 -14.46 -18.80 0.21
C ARG A 22 -14.01 -17.35 0.20
N SER A 23 -13.71 -16.80 -0.98
CA SER A 23 -13.12 -15.45 -1.11
C SER A 23 -13.91 -14.35 -0.40
N ASN A 24 -15.24 -14.42 -0.39
CA ASN A 24 -16.11 -13.44 0.27
C ASN A 24 -16.04 -13.45 1.81
N HIS A 25 -15.38 -14.44 2.43
CA HIS A 25 -15.20 -14.50 3.88
C HIS A 25 -13.86 -13.92 4.34
N GLN A 26 -12.96 -13.54 3.42
CA GLN A 26 -11.61 -13.10 3.77
C GLN A 26 -11.62 -11.93 4.76
N ALA A 27 -12.48 -10.93 4.54
CA ALA A 27 -12.60 -9.77 5.41
C ALA A 27 -13.02 -10.15 6.85
N ASP A 28 -13.89 -11.14 7.01
CA ASP A 28 -14.36 -11.59 8.32
C ASP A 28 -13.27 -12.37 9.05
N ILE A 29 -12.55 -13.24 8.34
CA ILE A 29 -11.39 -13.96 8.89
C ILE A 29 -10.28 -12.99 9.30
N MET A 30 -10.04 -11.94 8.51
CA MET A 30 -9.08 -10.87 8.86
C MET A 30 -9.46 -10.16 10.16
N ARG A 31 -10.76 -9.88 10.38
CA ARG A 31 -11.25 -9.27 11.63
C ARG A 31 -11.14 -10.23 12.80
N GLU A 32 -11.53 -11.48 12.62
CA GLU A 32 -11.42 -12.53 13.65
C GLU A 32 -9.97 -12.71 14.11
N ALA A 33 -9.02 -12.68 13.16
CA ALA A 33 -7.60 -12.80 13.44
C ALA A 33 -7.12 -11.74 14.44
N VAL A 34 -7.56 -10.50 14.29
CA VAL A 34 -7.13 -9.42 15.19
C VAL A 34 -7.92 -9.35 16.50
N GLU A 35 -9.18 -9.78 16.48
CA GLU A 35 -10.06 -9.75 17.63
C GLU A 35 -9.70 -10.82 18.66
N ASN A 36 -9.37 -12.04 18.20
CA ASN A 36 -9.25 -13.20 19.08
C ASN A 36 -7.82 -13.67 19.32
N GLN A 37 -6.85 -13.20 18.52
CA GLN A 37 -5.49 -13.76 18.55
C GLN A 37 -4.39 -12.75 18.88
N THR A 38 -4.69 -11.45 18.84
CA THR A 38 -3.75 -10.34 19.08
C THR A 38 -2.35 -10.61 18.48
N PRO A 39 -2.25 -10.91 17.18
CA PRO A 39 -0.99 -11.27 16.56
C PRO A 39 -0.07 -10.06 16.42
N ASP A 40 1.24 -10.27 16.43
CA ASP A 40 2.21 -9.21 16.10
C ASP A 40 2.18 -8.86 14.60
N CYS A 41 1.90 -9.85 13.74
CA CYS A 41 1.86 -9.70 12.30
C CYS A 41 0.78 -10.58 11.66
N ILE A 42 0.09 -10.04 10.66
CA ILE A 42 -0.84 -10.75 9.78
C ILE A 42 -0.29 -10.68 8.35
N ILE A 43 -0.29 -11.82 7.66
CA ILE A 43 0.08 -11.90 6.24
C ILE A 43 -1.15 -12.33 5.46
N VAL A 44 -1.54 -11.52 4.48
CA VAL A 44 -2.66 -11.77 3.57
C VAL A 44 -2.10 -11.92 2.16
N ASP A 45 -2.63 -12.86 1.38
CA ASP A 45 -2.11 -13.09 0.03
C ASP A 45 -2.39 -11.88 -0.86
N GLU A 46 -3.65 -11.45 -0.97
CA GLU A 46 -4.05 -10.27 -1.73
C GLU A 46 -5.20 -9.53 -1.03
N ILE A 47 -5.18 -8.19 -1.05
CA ILE A 47 -6.33 -7.34 -0.69
C ILE A 47 -6.91 -6.74 -1.97
N SER A 48 -8.14 -7.12 -2.29
CA SER A 48 -8.78 -6.79 -3.58
C SER A 48 -10.14 -6.12 -3.40
N SER A 49 -10.86 -6.39 -2.30
CA SER A 49 -12.22 -5.88 -2.07
C SER A 49 -12.28 -4.74 -1.06
N LYS A 50 -13.35 -3.93 -1.14
CA LYS A 50 -13.59 -2.84 -0.19
C LYS A 50 -13.74 -3.33 1.27
N ASP A 51 -14.35 -4.50 1.47
CA ASP A 51 -14.54 -5.07 2.79
C ASP A 51 -13.20 -5.51 3.41
N GLU A 52 -12.28 -6.05 2.60
CA GLU A 52 -10.91 -6.38 3.02
C GLU A 52 -10.09 -5.13 3.33
N VAL A 53 -10.22 -4.04 2.56
CA VAL A 53 -9.61 -2.74 2.89
C VAL A 53 -10.11 -2.25 4.24
N GLY A 54 -11.41 -2.40 4.52
CA GLY A 54 -11.99 -2.09 5.83
C GLY A 54 -11.41 -2.95 6.96
N ALA A 55 -11.23 -4.26 6.73
CA ALA A 55 -10.61 -5.16 7.70
C ALA A 55 -9.13 -4.83 7.94
N ALA A 56 -8.37 -4.53 6.89
CA ALA A 56 -6.98 -4.10 6.95
C ALA A 56 -6.83 -2.82 7.80
N LYS A 57 -7.76 -1.88 7.66
CA LYS A 57 -7.81 -0.68 8.50
C LYS A 57 -7.99 -1.02 9.98
N THR A 58 -8.92 -1.92 10.31
CA THR A 58 -9.13 -2.36 11.71
C THR A 58 -7.89 -3.03 12.28
N ILE A 59 -7.19 -3.85 11.48
CA ILE A 59 -5.93 -4.49 11.88
C ILE A 59 -4.86 -3.44 12.21
N ALA A 60 -4.62 -2.49 11.29
CA ALA A 60 -3.62 -1.45 11.48
C ALA A 60 -3.94 -0.54 12.67
N GLN A 61 -5.21 -0.22 12.91
CA GLN A 61 -5.64 0.57 14.07
C GLN A 61 -5.37 -0.12 15.42
N ARG A 62 -5.24 -1.45 15.44
CA ARG A 62 -4.83 -2.21 16.63
C ARG A 62 -3.32 -2.32 16.79
N GLY A 63 -2.53 -1.67 15.92
CA GLY A 63 -1.07 -1.68 15.97
C GLY A 63 -0.44 -3.00 15.49
N VAL A 64 -1.21 -3.85 14.81
CA VAL A 64 -0.73 -5.10 14.24
C VAL A 64 -0.06 -4.84 12.89
N SER A 65 1.11 -5.44 12.66
CA SER A 65 1.79 -5.35 11.38
C SER A 65 1.02 -6.13 10.31
N LEU A 66 0.79 -5.53 9.14
CA LEU A 66 0.10 -6.18 8.03
C LEU A 66 1.04 -6.25 6.82
N ILE A 67 1.12 -7.44 6.23
CA ILE A 67 1.81 -7.68 4.95
C ILE A 67 0.78 -8.22 3.98
N ALA A 68 0.64 -7.58 2.82
CA ALA A 68 -0.28 -8.04 1.79
C ALA A 68 0.23 -7.69 0.40
N THR A 69 -0.21 -8.44 -0.61
CA THR A 69 -0.16 -7.96 -1.99
C THR A 69 -1.44 -7.20 -2.34
N VAL A 70 -1.35 -6.33 -3.34
CA VAL A 70 -2.47 -5.53 -3.82
C VAL A 70 -2.39 -5.50 -5.34
N HIS A 71 -3.52 -5.68 -6.01
CA HIS A 71 -3.56 -5.52 -7.46
C HIS A 71 -3.34 -4.05 -7.87
N GLY A 72 -2.23 -3.82 -8.58
CA GLY A 72 -1.80 -2.55 -9.16
C GLY A 72 -0.35 -2.66 -9.63
N THR A 73 0.01 -1.94 -10.68
CA THR A 73 1.38 -1.93 -11.23
C THR A 73 2.27 -0.92 -10.52
N THR A 74 1.71 0.21 -10.09
CA THR A 74 2.43 1.31 -9.43
C THR A 74 1.62 1.91 -8.28
N LEU A 75 2.31 2.57 -7.35
CA LEU A 75 1.72 3.23 -6.20
C LEU A 75 0.69 4.31 -6.58
N PRO A 76 0.92 5.16 -7.61
CA PRO A 76 -0.11 6.07 -8.12
C PRO A 76 -1.39 5.37 -8.62
N GLU A 77 -1.26 4.22 -9.27
CA GLU A 77 -2.42 3.46 -9.76
C GLU A 77 -3.29 2.96 -8.59
N VAL A 78 -2.65 2.47 -7.52
CA VAL A 78 -3.35 2.09 -6.28
C VAL A 78 -3.99 3.30 -5.63
N LEU A 79 -3.28 4.43 -5.54
CA LEU A 79 -3.78 5.68 -4.95
C LEU A 79 -5.06 6.19 -5.61
N HIS A 80 -5.13 6.12 -6.94
CA HIS A 80 -6.29 6.59 -7.71
C HIS A 80 -7.45 5.57 -7.77
N CYS A 81 -7.24 4.34 -7.28
CA CYS A 81 -8.32 3.36 -7.16
C CYS A 81 -9.32 3.77 -6.07
N LYS A 82 -10.62 3.76 -6.40
CA LYS A 82 -11.69 4.17 -5.48
C LYS A 82 -11.70 3.43 -4.14
N ASP A 83 -11.49 2.11 -4.18
CA ASP A 83 -11.57 1.28 -2.97
C ASP A 83 -10.18 1.02 -2.38
N ARG A 84 -9.19 0.64 -3.21
CA ARG A 84 -7.84 0.29 -2.74
C ARG A 84 -6.96 1.49 -2.40
N GLY A 85 -7.29 2.69 -2.88
CA GLY A 85 -6.56 3.92 -2.57
C GLY A 85 -6.51 4.23 -1.08
N ASP A 86 -7.51 3.80 -0.31
CA ASP A 86 -7.52 3.94 1.16
C ASP A 86 -6.36 3.17 1.84
N LEU A 87 -5.82 2.11 1.22
CA LEU A 87 -4.64 1.38 1.72
C LEU A 87 -3.39 2.27 1.77
N VAL A 88 -3.31 3.24 0.85
CA VAL A 88 -2.16 4.16 0.69
C VAL A 88 -2.51 5.59 1.11
N GLY A 89 -3.60 5.75 1.87
CA GLY A 89 -4.03 7.02 2.47
C GLY A 89 -5.10 7.78 1.69
N GLY A 90 -5.40 7.35 0.45
CA GLY A 90 -6.38 7.95 -0.46
C GLY A 90 -6.05 9.39 -0.86
N CYS A 91 -6.75 9.93 -1.86
CA CYS A 91 -6.61 11.33 -2.24
C CYS A 91 -7.96 12.05 -2.32
N SER A 92 -7.96 13.34 -1.99
CA SER A 92 -9.13 14.21 -2.07
C SER A 92 -8.76 15.58 -2.60
N THR A 93 -9.70 16.23 -3.31
CA THR A 93 -9.52 17.59 -3.80
C THR A 93 -9.65 18.60 -2.66
N VAL A 94 -8.64 19.45 -2.51
CA VAL A 94 -8.58 20.52 -1.50
C VAL A 94 -8.40 21.86 -2.21
N THR A 95 -9.07 22.88 -1.71
CA THR A 95 -8.91 24.26 -2.18
C THR A 95 -7.87 24.99 -1.33
N LEU A 96 -6.74 25.35 -1.94
CA LEU A 96 -5.68 26.16 -1.37
C LEU A 96 -6.01 27.65 -1.38
N SER A 97 -5.44 28.37 -0.42
CA SER A 97 -5.39 29.84 -0.47
C SER A 97 -4.50 30.33 -1.62
N GLY A 98 -4.66 31.59 -2.03
CA GLY A 98 -3.84 32.18 -3.10
C GLY A 98 -2.33 32.12 -2.82
N ALA A 99 -1.92 32.38 -1.58
CA ALA A 99 -0.51 32.33 -1.18
C ALA A 99 0.08 30.91 -1.22
N GLN A 100 -0.72 29.89 -0.90
CA GLN A 100 -0.29 28.48 -0.98
C GLN A 100 -0.25 28.00 -2.44
N ALA A 101 -1.22 28.40 -3.26
CA ALA A 101 -1.25 28.07 -4.68
C ALA A 101 -0.01 28.64 -5.40
N GLU A 102 0.39 29.89 -5.12
CA GLU A 102 1.57 30.50 -5.75
C GLU A 102 2.90 29.85 -5.40
N ARG A 103 2.97 29.11 -4.29
CA ARG A 103 4.17 28.34 -3.92
C ARG A 103 4.27 27.01 -4.65
N ARG A 104 3.20 26.54 -5.29
CA ARG A 104 3.20 25.29 -6.06
C ARG A 104 3.65 25.53 -7.50
N LYS A 105 4.23 24.49 -8.09
CA LYS A 105 4.68 24.50 -9.49
C LYS A 105 3.55 24.78 -10.48
N ASP A 106 2.35 24.28 -10.23
CA ASP A 106 1.19 24.36 -11.14
C ASP A 106 0.29 25.58 -10.88
N LYS A 107 0.52 26.33 -9.79
CA LYS A 107 -0.25 27.51 -9.37
C LYS A 107 -1.77 27.30 -9.24
N ARG A 108 -2.21 26.05 -9.10
CA ARG A 108 -3.64 25.71 -9.01
C ARG A 108 -4.16 25.90 -7.59
N LYS A 109 -5.37 26.46 -7.50
CA LYS A 109 -6.08 26.55 -6.21
C LYS A 109 -6.74 25.25 -5.81
N GLN A 110 -7.23 24.45 -6.75
CA GLN A 110 -7.76 23.11 -6.46
C GLN A 110 -6.69 22.08 -6.78
N VAL A 111 -6.28 21.31 -5.78
CA VAL A 111 -5.23 20.30 -5.90
C VAL A 111 -5.65 19.03 -5.18
N LEU A 112 -5.09 17.89 -5.58
CA LEU A 112 -5.23 16.65 -4.83
C LEU A 112 -4.27 16.65 -3.64
N LYS A 113 -4.76 16.21 -2.48
CA LYS A 113 -3.96 15.95 -1.28
C LYS A 113 -4.32 14.60 -0.70
N ARG A 114 -3.35 13.95 -0.08
CA ARG A 114 -3.57 12.70 0.64
C ARG A 114 -4.59 12.92 1.76
N GLY A 115 -5.59 12.06 1.85
CA GLY A 115 -6.74 12.27 2.74
C GLY A 115 -6.53 11.79 4.17
N LYS A 116 -5.76 10.70 4.34
CA LYS A 116 -5.57 9.99 5.62
C LYS A 116 -4.15 9.45 5.71
N GLU A 117 -3.76 8.96 6.89
CA GLU A 117 -2.54 8.16 6.98
C GLU A 117 -2.69 6.84 6.22
N PRO A 118 -1.66 6.42 5.46
CA PRO A 118 -1.62 5.11 4.83
C PRO A 118 -1.77 3.98 5.86
N ILE A 119 -2.40 2.88 5.44
CA ILE A 119 -2.50 1.65 6.25
C ILE A 119 -1.13 0.95 6.28
N PHE A 120 -0.41 0.97 5.15
CA PHE A 120 0.93 0.42 5.03
C PHE A 120 1.99 1.50 5.09
N ASN A 121 3.10 1.24 5.77
CA ASN A 121 4.20 2.19 5.89
C ASN A 121 5.08 2.21 4.65
N ALA A 122 5.30 1.06 4.02
CA ALA A 122 6.22 0.89 2.89
C ALA A 122 5.57 0.04 1.80
N ALA A 123 6.01 0.22 0.55
CA ALA A 123 5.53 -0.53 -0.61
C ALA A 123 6.70 -1.08 -1.43
N ILE A 124 6.49 -2.24 -2.04
CA ILE A 124 7.37 -2.78 -3.09
C ILE A 124 6.54 -2.93 -4.36
N GLU A 125 6.90 -2.19 -5.40
CA GLU A 125 6.31 -2.31 -6.73
C GLU A 125 7.04 -3.39 -7.54
N LEU A 126 6.27 -4.33 -8.10
CA LEU A 126 6.82 -5.41 -8.90
C LEU A 126 6.80 -5.06 -10.40
N HIS A 127 7.85 -4.39 -10.88
CA HIS A 127 7.96 -3.97 -12.28
C HIS A 127 8.27 -5.13 -13.24
N SER A 128 9.12 -6.05 -12.82
CA SER A 128 9.41 -7.29 -13.55
C SER A 128 9.90 -8.37 -12.60
N ARG A 129 10.15 -9.58 -13.12
CA ARG A 129 10.67 -10.69 -12.32
C ARG A 129 11.99 -10.37 -11.61
N ASN A 130 12.82 -9.50 -12.18
CA ASN A 130 14.16 -9.19 -11.67
C ASN A 130 14.35 -7.68 -11.38
N ARG A 131 13.26 -6.91 -11.31
CA ARG A 131 13.31 -5.47 -11.03
C ARG A 131 12.11 -5.08 -10.19
N TRP A 132 12.39 -4.50 -9.03
CA TRP A 132 11.39 -4.05 -8.08
C TRP A 132 11.75 -2.65 -7.58
N ILE A 133 10.77 -1.86 -7.19
CA ILE A 133 10.98 -0.55 -6.59
C ILE A 133 10.46 -0.58 -5.17
N TYR A 134 11.30 -0.22 -4.22
CA TYR A 134 10.96 -0.09 -2.81
C TYR A 134 10.77 1.38 -2.44
N HIS A 135 9.58 1.69 -1.95
CA HIS A 135 9.25 2.95 -1.31
C HIS A 135 9.25 2.74 0.21
N PRO A 136 10.25 3.27 0.94
CA PRO A 136 10.36 3.07 2.39
C PRO A 136 9.25 3.78 3.17
N SER A 137 8.67 4.85 2.58
CA SER A 137 7.58 5.62 3.15
C SER A 137 6.53 5.87 2.08
N ILE A 138 5.41 5.15 2.14
CA ILE A 138 4.24 5.39 1.27
C ILE A 138 3.73 6.82 1.47
N LYS A 139 3.76 7.30 2.71
CA LYS A 139 3.35 8.65 3.07
C LYS A 139 4.11 9.70 2.26
N GLU A 140 5.44 9.65 2.31
CA GLU A 140 6.30 10.58 1.58
C GLU A 140 6.17 10.39 0.07
N ALA A 141 6.11 9.17 -0.42
CA ALA A 141 5.95 8.89 -1.84
C ALA A 141 4.64 9.46 -2.39
N VAL A 142 3.50 9.21 -1.72
CA VAL A 142 2.19 9.73 -2.13
C VAL A 142 2.16 11.25 -2.05
N ASP A 143 2.68 11.85 -0.98
CA ASP A 143 2.68 13.31 -0.84
C ASP A 143 3.55 13.97 -1.93
N ALA A 144 4.73 13.40 -2.22
CA ALA A 144 5.61 13.86 -3.29
C ALA A 144 4.97 13.71 -4.68
N TYR A 145 4.29 12.59 -4.95
CA TYR A 145 3.54 12.38 -6.18
C TYR A 145 2.48 13.47 -6.41
N LEU A 146 1.65 13.74 -5.39
CA LEU A 146 0.58 14.73 -5.47
C LEU A 146 1.09 16.18 -5.54
N ASP A 147 2.33 16.41 -5.09
CA ASP A 147 2.99 17.72 -5.13
C ASP A 147 3.90 17.91 -6.35
N TYR A 148 4.01 16.89 -7.22
CA TYR A 148 4.92 16.86 -8.37
C TYR A 148 6.39 17.11 -7.94
N GLU A 149 6.78 16.49 -6.83
CA GLU A 149 8.11 16.52 -6.25
C GLU A 149 8.78 15.15 -6.33
N THR A 150 10.11 15.14 -6.44
CA THR A 150 10.87 13.89 -6.45
C THR A 150 11.08 13.38 -5.04
N CYS A 151 11.03 12.06 -4.86
CA CYS A 151 11.31 11.42 -3.56
C CYS A 151 12.30 10.28 -3.70
N ASP A 152 12.87 9.86 -2.57
CA ASP A 152 13.82 8.75 -2.51
C ASP A 152 13.12 7.40 -2.61
N ALA A 153 13.73 6.49 -3.37
CA ALA A 153 13.34 5.10 -3.48
C ALA A 153 14.58 4.21 -3.66
N GLN A 154 14.36 2.90 -3.69
CA GLN A 154 15.42 1.95 -3.98
C GLN A 154 14.96 1.00 -5.08
N GLN A 155 15.78 0.84 -6.11
CA GLN A 155 15.62 -0.23 -7.08
C GLN A 155 16.29 -1.48 -6.53
N PHE A 156 15.52 -2.56 -6.46
CA PHE A 156 16.02 -3.88 -6.14
C PHE A 156 16.12 -4.73 -7.41
N GLU A 157 17.26 -5.38 -7.53
CA GLU A 157 17.57 -6.42 -8.51
C GLU A 157 18.05 -7.65 -7.72
N PRO A 158 18.05 -8.87 -8.30
CA PRO A 158 18.59 -10.04 -7.63
C PRO A 158 20.01 -9.79 -7.08
N GLY A 159 20.13 -9.78 -5.76
CA GLY A 159 21.40 -9.56 -5.05
C GLY A 159 21.90 -8.12 -4.97
N ARG A 160 21.10 -7.11 -5.39
CA ARG A 160 21.53 -5.71 -5.42
C ARG A 160 20.41 -4.75 -5.01
N ALA A 161 20.77 -3.73 -4.24
CA ALA A 161 19.95 -2.57 -3.95
C ALA A 161 20.65 -1.30 -4.46
N ILE A 162 19.93 -0.49 -5.22
CA ILE A 162 20.44 0.73 -5.86
C ILE A 162 19.54 1.88 -5.41
N ALA A 163 20.11 2.93 -4.83
CA ALA A 163 19.35 4.14 -4.57
C ALA A 163 18.88 4.76 -5.90
N CYS A 164 17.60 5.11 -5.98
CA CYS A 164 17.02 5.80 -7.13
C CYS A 164 16.05 6.88 -6.65
N LYS A 165 15.62 7.74 -7.57
CA LYS A 165 14.58 8.74 -7.31
C LYS A 165 13.28 8.32 -7.99
N SER A 166 12.16 8.47 -7.28
CA SER A 166 10.83 8.43 -7.89
C SER A 166 10.48 9.83 -8.39
N ILE A 167 10.23 9.94 -9.69
CA ILE A 167 9.92 11.19 -10.38
C ILE A 167 8.44 11.12 -10.80
N PRO A 168 7.56 11.99 -10.28
CA PRO A 168 6.16 11.98 -10.67
C PRO A 168 5.98 12.28 -12.16
N ALA A 169 5.22 11.42 -12.84
CA ALA A 169 4.77 11.59 -14.21
C ALA A 169 3.23 11.41 -14.27
N ASP A 170 2.64 11.57 -15.46
CA ASP A 170 1.19 11.47 -15.62
C ASP A 170 0.68 10.05 -15.31
N GLY A 171 0.15 9.87 -14.09
CA GLY A 171 -0.45 8.61 -13.64
C GLY A 171 0.54 7.56 -13.14
N CYS A 172 1.83 7.87 -13.05
CA CYS A 172 2.85 6.92 -12.60
C CYS A 172 4.09 7.62 -12.01
N PHE A 173 5.05 6.82 -11.56
CA PHE A 173 6.41 7.26 -11.27
C PHE A 173 7.37 6.77 -12.35
N GLU A 174 8.29 7.64 -12.74
CA GLU A 174 9.53 7.25 -13.40
C GLU A 174 10.64 7.08 -12.36
N TYR A 175 11.65 6.25 -12.70
CA TYR A 175 12.74 5.90 -11.78
C TYR A 175 14.09 6.17 -12.42
N SER A 176 14.90 7.04 -11.80
CA SER A 176 16.25 7.42 -12.24
C SER A 176 17.30 7.21 -11.17
#